data_AF-A0AAE3G681-F1
#
_entry.id   AF-A0AAE3G681-F1
#
_cell.length_a   1.000
_cell.length_b   1.000
_cell.length_c   1.000
_cell.angle_alpha   90.00
_cell.angle_beta   90.00
_cell.angle_gamma   90.00
#
_symmetry.space_group_name_H-M   'P 1'
#
loop_
_entity.id
_entity.type
_entity.pdbx_description
1 polymer ?
#
loop_
_entity_poly.entity_id
_entity_poly.type
_entity_poly.pdbx_seq_one_letter_code
_entity_poly.pdbx_strand_id
1 'polypeptide(L)'
;MAEKQMELSFEGGLLDQFPQYRDVVRAAVYGCGRQFKAIAADLDMSPSLLSRMLADNPDDNRNFPLDRLPELIGATQDRRPVYWLVERFLEDPKRRKRQAADTLCELLPRIEQALKELER
;
A
#
# COMPACT_ATOMS: atom_id res chain seq x y z
N MET A 1 -24.81 -12.10 -11.68
CA MET A 1 -23.88 -10.94 -11.63
C MET A 1 -22.89 -11.18 -12.76
N ALA A 2 -22.86 -10.36 -13.80
CA ALA A 2 -21.85 -10.52 -14.85
C ALA A 2 -20.49 -10.15 -14.25
N GLU A 3 -19.61 -11.14 -14.11
CA GLU A 3 -18.26 -10.95 -13.58
C GLU A 3 -17.44 -10.14 -14.60
N LYS A 4 -17.38 -8.83 -14.40
CA LYS A 4 -16.52 -7.97 -15.20
C LYS A 4 -15.09 -8.14 -14.68
N GLN A 5 -14.32 -8.95 -15.38
CA GLN A 5 -12.92 -9.22 -15.02
C GLN A 5 -12.13 -7.91 -15.12
N MET A 6 -11.52 -7.50 -14.01
CA MET A 6 -10.60 -6.37 -13.96
C MET A 6 -9.18 -6.92 -13.84
N GLU A 7 -8.29 -6.49 -14.72
CA GLU A 7 -6.86 -6.80 -14.61
C GLU A 7 -6.22 -5.80 -13.63
N LEU A 8 -5.58 -6.33 -12.59
CA LEU A 8 -4.87 -5.53 -11.59
C LEU A 8 -3.36 -5.73 -11.79
N SER A 9 -2.68 -4.67 -12.21
CA SER A 9 -1.21 -4.62 -12.26
C SER A 9 -0.73 -3.81 -11.05
N PHE A 10 -0.13 -4.47 -10.07
CA PHE A 10 0.51 -3.81 -8.93
C PHE A 10 1.82 -4.52 -8.58
N GLU A 11 2.78 -3.77 -8.05
CA GLU A 11 4.02 -4.32 -7.51
C GLU A 11 3.74 -4.90 -6.12
N GLY A 12 4.09 -6.17 -5.89
CA GLY A 12 3.95 -6.81 -4.59
C GLY A 12 4.95 -6.28 -3.56
N GLY A 13 4.78 -6.67 -2.29
CA GLY A 13 5.63 -6.25 -1.18
C GLY A 13 4.99 -5.21 -0.27
N LEU A 14 3.70 -4.89 -0.44
CA LEU A 14 2.99 -3.99 0.47
C LEU A 14 2.81 -4.61 1.85
N LEU A 15 2.68 -5.94 1.94
CA LEU A 15 2.58 -6.63 3.22
C LEU A 15 3.88 -6.59 4.02
N ASP A 16 5.02 -6.57 3.32
CA ASP A 16 6.34 -6.47 3.94
C ASP A 16 6.64 -5.02 4.37
N GLN A 17 6.23 -4.03 3.56
CA GLN A 17 6.37 -2.60 3.89
C GLN A 17 5.39 -2.13 4.98
N PHE A 18 4.17 -2.68 4.98
CA PHE A 18 3.08 -2.29 5.88
C PHE A 18 2.47 -3.53 6.52
N PRO A 19 3.02 -4.03 7.65
CA PRO A 19 2.53 -5.26 8.28
C PRO A 19 1.07 -5.18 8.73
N GLN A 20 0.60 -3.97 9.09
CA GLN A 20 -0.79 -3.73 9.46
C GLN A 20 -1.50 -2.83 8.45
N TYR A 21 -2.80 -3.07 8.26
CA TYR A 21 -3.63 -2.25 7.38
C TYR A 21 -3.64 -0.76 7.75
N ARG A 22 -3.56 -0.45 9.05
CA ARG A 22 -3.47 0.94 9.53
C ARG A 22 -2.22 1.66 9.00
N ASP A 23 -1.12 0.95 8.78
CA ASP A 23 0.14 1.53 8.35
C ASP A 23 0.07 1.97 6.89
N VAL A 24 -0.59 1.18 6.03
CA VAL A 24 -0.81 1.59 4.63
C VAL A 24 -1.79 2.76 4.51
N VAL A 25 -2.82 2.82 5.36
CA VAL A 25 -3.75 3.97 5.40
C VAL A 25 -3.01 5.24 5.85
N ARG A 26 -2.16 5.13 6.88
CA ARG A 26 -1.31 6.24 7.33
C ARG A 26 -0.36 6.69 6.21
N ALA A 27 0.30 5.74 5.55
CA ALA A 27 1.22 6.01 4.46
C ALA A 27 0.50 6.65 3.26
N ALA A 28 -0.73 6.28 2.96
CA ALA A 28 -1.56 6.91 1.93
C ALA A 28 -1.80 8.39 2.23
N VAL A 29 -2.17 8.72 3.47
CA VAL A 29 -2.43 10.11 3.87
C VAL A 29 -1.17 10.98 3.83
N TYR A 30 -0.06 10.52 4.40
CA TYR A 30 1.18 11.32 4.45
C TYR A 30 2.00 11.27 3.16
N GLY A 31 1.82 10.23 2.33
CA GLY A 31 2.62 9.98 1.13
C GLY A 31 1.97 10.42 -0.18
N CYS A 32 0.70 10.84 -0.20
CA CYS A 32 -0.01 11.23 -1.43
C CYS A 32 0.40 12.59 -2.02
N GLY A 33 1.34 13.30 -1.39
CA GLY A 33 1.82 14.61 -1.85
C GLY A 33 0.82 15.77 -1.71
N ARG A 34 -0.41 15.49 -1.26
CA ARG A 34 -1.40 16.53 -0.94
C ARG A 34 -1.17 17.10 0.47
N GLN A 35 -1.55 18.36 0.66
CA GLN A 35 -1.51 18.99 1.98
C GLN A 35 -2.48 18.28 2.93
N PHE A 36 -1.99 17.89 4.10
CA PHE A 36 -2.78 17.18 5.11
C PHE A 36 -4.08 17.93 5.50
N LYS A 37 -4.03 19.25 5.56
CA LYS A 37 -5.22 20.09 5.82
C LYS A 37 -6.28 19.98 4.72
N ALA A 38 -5.87 19.84 3.47
CA ALA A 38 -6.79 19.66 2.35
C ALA A 38 -7.46 18.28 2.41
N ILE A 39 -6.71 17.23 2.76
CA ILE A 39 -7.25 15.87 2.94
C ILE A 39 -8.27 15.86 4.08
N ALA A 40 -7.97 16.50 5.21
CA ALA A 40 -8.91 16.60 6.32
C ALA A 40 -10.19 17.35 5.93
N ALA A 41 -10.07 18.43 5.15
CA ALA A 41 -11.22 19.16 4.63
C ALA A 41 -12.09 18.32 3.68
N ASP A 42 -11.47 17.55 2.78
CA ASP A 42 -12.19 16.64 1.88
C ASP A 42 -12.94 15.54 2.64
N LEU A 43 -12.46 15.18 3.82
CA LEU A 43 -13.06 14.18 4.72
C LEU A 43 -14.06 14.77 5.73
N ASP A 44 -14.38 16.06 5.59
CA ASP A 44 -15.25 16.80 6.50
C ASP A 44 -14.83 16.68 7.98
N MET A 45 -13.52 16.83 8.23
CA MET A 45 -12.96 16.74 9.59
C MET A 45 -11.82 17.74 9.83
N SER A 46 -11.53 18.01 11.10
CA SER A 46 -10.40 18.86 11.44
C SER A 46 -9.06 18.11 11.25
N PRO A 47 -7.97 18.80 10.90
CA PRO A 47 -6.65 18.17 10.82
C PRO A 47 -6.22 17.50 12.13
N SER A 48 -6.53 18.10 13.27
CA SER A 48 -6.20 17.51 14.57
C SER A 48 -6.97 16.22 14.83
N LEU A 49 -8.23 16.14 14.42
CA LEU A 49 -9.04 14.92 14.53
C LEU A 49 -8.50 13.82 13.61
N LEU A 50 -8.22 14.13 12.34
CA LEU A 50 -7.65 13.16 11.40
C LEU A 50 -6.29 12.64 11.90
N SER A 51 -5.41 13.52 12.36
CA SER A 51 -4.10 13.14 12.89
C SER A 51 -4.22 12.20 14.09
N ARG A 52 -5.12 12.55 15.03
CA ARG A 52 -5.40 11.74 16.21
C ARG A 52 -5.97 10.36 15.86
N MET A 53 -6.83 10.28 14.84
CA MET A 53 -7.41 9.02 14.34
C MET A 53 -6.40 8.12 13.60
N LEU A 54 -5.37 8.71 13.00
CA LEU A 54 -4.30 7.99 12.32
C LEU A 54 -3.14 7.63 13.26
N ALA A 55 -3.06 8.29 14.41
CA ALA A 55 -2.07 7.99 15.44
C ALA A 55 -2.38 6.63 16.09
N ASP A 56 -1.33 5.83 16.32
CA ASP A 56 -1.45 4.61 17.10
C ASP A 56 -1.24 4.93 18.58
N ASN A 57 -2.29 5.41 19.24
CA ASN A 57 -2.22 5.79 20.65
C ASN A 57 -2.93 4.72 21.51
N PRO A 58 -2.19 3.96 22.34
CA PRO A 58 -2.79 2.95 23.21
C PRO A 58 -3.75 3.52 24.26
N ASP A 59 -3.62 4.81 24.60
CA ASP A 59 -4.50 5.50 25.55
C ASP A 59 -5.74 6.12 24.88
N ASP A 60 -5.85 6.04 23.55
CA ASP A 60 -6.93 6.65 22.78
C ASP A 60 -7.46 5.73 21.68
N ASN A 61 -8.59 5.06 21.96
CA ASN A 61 -9.22 4.09 21.06
C ASN A 61 -9.93 4.69 19.83
N ARG A 62 -9.70 5.96 19.50
CA ARG A 62 -10.32 6.61 18.34
C ARG A 62 -9.58 6.22 17.06
N ASN A 63 -9.97 5.10 16.47
CA ASN A 63 -9.48 4.69 15.15
C ASN A 63 -10.23 5.40 14.02
N PHE A 64 -9.58 5.51 12.86
CA PHE A 64 -10.25 5.96 11.64
C PHE A 64 -11.38 4.97 11.26
N PRO A 65 -12.61 5.47 11.00
CA PRO A 65 -13.76 4.61 10.82
C PRO A 65 -13.77 4.00 9.40
N LEU A 66 -14.07 2.70 9.31
CA LEU A 66 -13.91 1.90 8.09
C LEU A 66 -14.87 2.34 6.96
N ASP A 67 -16.06 2.82 7.31
CA ASP A 67 -17.05 3.38 6.38
C ASP A 67 -16.54 4.59 5.60
N ARG A 68 -15.62 5.38 6.19
CA ARG A 68 -14.98 6.53 5.53
C ARG A 68 -13.71 6.19 4.76
N LEU A 69 -13.29 4.92 4.74
CA LEU A 69 -12.11 4.50 3.98
C LEU A 69 -12.21 4.82 2.47
N PRO A 70 -13.35 4.62 1.78
CA PRO A 70 -13.47 4.99 0.37
C PRO A 70 -13.28 6.49 0.12
N GLU A 71 -13.77 7.33 1.04
CA GLU A 71 -13.59 8.79 0.99
C GLU A 71 -12.11 9.14 1.15
N LEU A 72 -11.39 8.47 2.05
CA LEU A 72 -9.95 8.66 2.25
C LEU A 72 -9.15 8.25 1.01
N ILE A 73 -9.49 7.12 0.38
CA ILE A 73 -8.86 6.69 -0.87
C ILE A 73 -9.16 7.70 -1.99
N GLY A 74 -10.38 8.23 -2.06
CA GLY A 74 -10.77 9.28 -3.00
C GLY A 74 -10.02 10.60 -2.76
N ALA A 75 -9.87 11.01 -1.51
CA ALA A 75 -9.13 12.22 -1.15
C ALA A 75 -7.64 12.05 -1.42
N THR A 76 -7.02 10.94 -1.00
CA THR A 76 -5.58 10.72 -1.23
C THR A 76 -5.25 10.36 -2.68
N GLN A 77 -6.24 9.90 -3.46
CA GLN A 77 -6.04 9.25 -4.76
C GLN A 77 -5.05 8.08 -4.71
N ASP A 78 -4.83 7.54 -3.51
CA ASP A 78 -3.84 6.52 -3.25
C ASP A 78 -4.51 5.15 -3.11
N ARG A 79 -4.19 4.25 -4.04
CA ARG A 79 -4.80 2.91 -4.13
C ARG A 79 -4.05 1.86 -3.33
N ARG A 80 -2.93 2.20 -2.67
CA ARG A 80 -2.16 1.25 -1.85
C ARG A 80 -3.02 0.52 -0.80
N PRO A 81 -4.00 1.15 -0.11
CA PRO A 81 -4.87 0.41 0.80
C PRO A 81 -5.68 -0.70 0.12
N VAL A 82 -6.15 -0.47 -1.11
CA VAL A 82 -6.86 -1.49 -1.90
C VAL A 82 -5.90 -2.61 -2.30
N TYR A 83 -4.73 -2.26 -2.83
CA TYR A 83 -3.73 -3.25 -3.26
C TYR A 83 -3.21 -4.09 -2.11
N TRP A 84 -3.10 -3.52 -0.90
CA TRP A 84 -2.76 -4.26 0.30
C TRP A 84 -3.77 -5.38 0.58
N LEU A 85 -5.08 -5.10 0.45
CA LEU A 85 -6.12 -6.12 0.64
C LEU A 85 -6.08 -7.19 -0.46
N VAL A 86 -5.80 -6.78 -1.69
CA VAL A 86 -5.63 -7.71 -2.82
C VAL A 86 -4.43 -8.63 -2.57
N GLU A 87 -3.28 -8.09 -2.18
CA GLU A 87 -2.08 -8.87 -1.85
C GLU A 87 -2.33 -9.79 -0.64
N ARG A 88 -3.06 -9.31 0.38
CA ARG A 88 -3.35 -10.09 1.59
C ARG A 88 -4.28 -11.28 1.36
N PHE A 89 -5.29 -11.13 0.51
CA PHE A 89 -6.41 -12.07 0.43
C PHE A 89 -6.62 -12.72 -0.93
N LEU A 90 -6.14 -12.11 -2.02
CA LEU A 90 -6.38 -12.60 -3.39
C LEU A 90 -5.12 -13.13 -4.08
N GLU A 91 -3.93 -12.90 -3.52
CA GLU A 91 -2.69 -13.44 -4.08
C GLU A 91 -2.55 -14.94 -3.76
N ASP A 92 -2.38 -15.77 -4.79
CA ASP A 92 -2.05 -17.20 -4.61
C ASP A 92 -0.58 -17.33 -4.18
N PRO A 93 -0.27 -17.96 -3.04
CA PRO A 93 1.10 -18.18 -2.58
C PRO A 93 2.01 -18.86 -3.62
N LYS A 94 1.44 -19.69 -4.50
CA LYS A 94 2.18 -20.33 -5.60
C LYS A 94 2.55 -19.35 -6.69
N ARG A 95 1.68 -18.38 -6.97
CA ARG A 95 1.93 -17.31 -7.95
C ARG A 95 3.04 -16.38 -7.45
N ARG A 96 3.02 -15.99 -6.18
CA ARG A 96 4.08 -15.18 -5.55
C ARG A 96 5.46 -15.84 -5.65
N LYS A 97 5.57 -17.13 -5.33
CA LYS A 97 6.83 -17.88 -5.46
C LYS A 97 7.34 -17.95 -6.90
N ARG A 98 6.42 -18.15 -7.85
CA ARG A 98 6.76 -18.22 -9.27
C ARG A 98 7.25 -16.87 -9.79
N GLN A 99 6.57 -15.79 -9.43
CA GLN A 99 6.95 -14.43 -9.81
C GLN A 99 8.31 -14.02 -9.21
N ALA A 100 8.58 -14.38 -7.95
CA ALA A 100 9.89 -14.19 -7.34
C ALA A 100 11.00 -14.99 -8.04
N ALA A 101 10.72 -16.22 -8.46
CA ALA A 101 11.66 -17.04 -9.24
C ALA A 101 11.91 -16.43 -10.63
N ASP A 102 10.87 -15.94 -11.30
CA ASP A 102 10.96 -15.30 -12.61
C ASP A 102 11.80 -14.02 -12.53
N THR A 103 11.55 -13.15 -11.55
CA THR A 103 12.38 -11.95 -11.30
C THR A 103 13.84 -12.31 -11.00
N LEU A 104 14.09 -13.37 -10.23
CA LEU A 104 15.46 -13.84 -9.98
C LEU A 104 16.16 -14.29 -11.27
N CYS A 105 15.44 -15.03 -12.13
CA CYS A 105 15.94 -15.45 -13.44
C CYS A 105 16.27 -14.26 -14.35
N GLU A 106 15.50 -13.17 -14.31
CA GLU A 106 15.77 -11.94 -15.06
C GLU A 106 16.99 -11.17 -14.53
N LEU A 107 17.19 -11.15 -13.21
CA LEU A 107 18.27 -10.41 -12.56
C LEU A 107 19.61 -11.15 -12.57
N LEU A 108 19.61 -12.49 -12.64
CA LEU A 108 20.82 -13.33 -12.62
C LEU A 108 21.89 -12.89 -13.64
N PRO A 109 21.58 -12.68 -14.94
CA PRO A 109 22.59 -12.26 -15.92
C PRO A 109 23.21 -10.90 -15.59
N ARG A 110 22.42 -9.97 -15.00
CA ARG A 110 22.91 -8.64 -14.61
C ARG A 110 23.87 -8.73 -13.43
N ILE A 111 23.57 -9.60 -12.47
CA ILE A 111 24.45 -9.85 -11.31
C ILE A 111 25.76 -10.49 -11.77
N GLU A 112 25.71 -11.48 -12.68
CA GLU A 112 26.92 -12.09 -13.24
C GLU A 112 27.81 -11.08 -13.97
N GLN A 113 27.22 -10.16 -14.72
CA GLN A 113 27.97 -9.12 -15.43
C GLN A 113 28.63 -8.14 -14.46
N ALA A 114 27.91 -7.69 -13.43
CA ALA A 114 28.46 -6.80 -12.41
C ALA A 114 29.62 -7.44 -11.62
N LEU A 115 29.53 -8.75 -11.32
CA LEU A 115 30.62 -9.48 -10.67
C LEU A 115 31.88 -9.53 -11.55
N LYS A 116 31.74 -9.80 -12.86
CA LYS A 116 32.87 -9.79 -13.80
C LYS A 116 33.55 -8.43 -13.92
N GLU A 117 32.80 -7.34 -13.75
CA GLU A 117 33.36 -5.98 -13.77
C GLU A 117 34.15 -5.65 -12.49
N LEU A 118 33.78 -6.22 -11.34
CA LEU A 118 34.49 -6.05 -10.07
C LEU A 118 35.78 -6.88 -9.97
N GLU A 119 35.90 -7.96 -10.74
CA GLU A 119 37.08 -8.83 -10.80
C GLU A 119 38.17 -8.31 -11.77
N ARG A 120 37.92 -7.21 -12.48
CA ARG A 120 38.87 -6.55 -13.39
C ARG A 120 39.65 -5.43 -12.69
#